data_AF-A0A7S9CVS0-F1
#
_entry.id   AF-A0A7S9CVS0-F1
#
_cell.length_a   1.000
_cell.length_b   1.000
_cell.length_c   1.000
_cell.angle_alpha   90.00
_cell.angle_beta   90.00
_cell.angle_gamma   90.00
#
_symmetry.space_group_name_H-M   'P 1'
#
loop_
_entity.id
_entity.type
_entity.pdbx_description
1 polymer ?
#
loop_
_entity_poly.entity_id
_entity_poly.type
_entity_poly.pdbx_seq_one_letter_code
_entity_poly.pdbx_strand_id
1 'polypeptide(L)'
;MRAILFIVCGLVLANIVTATFFWSPAATPGPAKPIVNSATQQGQDSWMVNEQYQAPHRELTRKAALEALDQPWSSHCTAEGHERLIRTIDYYYQQRSALAWSYGRTYGEEARRYAIKAWTTTDDNRIERLMSETYGRGYFTLGELKADARDALSRQVEGVRVSARPCAS
;
A
#
# COMPACT_ATOMS: atom_id res chain seq x y z
N MET A 1 -30.26 1.48 -57.19
CA MET A 1 -29.40 2.37 -56.35
C MET A 1 -30.16 3.11 -55.25
N ARG A 2 -31.40 3.57 -55.45
CA ARG A 2 -32.17 4.29 -54.39
C ARG A 2 -32.58 3.41 -53.18
N ALA A 3 -32.83 2.11 -53.37
CA ALA A 3 -33.26 1.21 -52.28
C ALA A 3 -32.16 0.85 -51.26
N ILE A 4 -30.88 0.87 -51.68
CA ILE A 4 -29.73 0.53 -50.80
C ILE A 4 -29.49 1.66 -49.79
N LEU A 5 -29.71 2.91 -50.19
CA LEU A 5 -29.58 4.09 -49.33
C LEU A 5 -30.55 4.08 -48.15
N PHE A 6 -31.78 3.58 -48.33
CA PHE A 6 -32.76 3.49 -47.24
C PHE A 6 -32.41 2.41 -46.21
N ILE A 7 -31.82 1.30 -46.63
CA ILE A 7 -31.42 0.21 -45.72
C ILE A 7 -30.22 0.65 -44.86
N VAL A 8 -29.25 1.35 -45.46
CA VAL A 8 -28.08 1.87 -44.72
C VAL A 8 -28.49 2.99 -43.75
N CYS A 9 -29.38 3.90 -44.14
CA CYS A 9 -29.91 4.91 -43.21
C CYS A 9 -30.72 4.30 -42.07
N GLY A 10 -31.50 3.23 -42.30
CA GLY A 10 -32.25 2.54 -41.27
C GLY A 10 -31.35 1.88 -40.20
N LEU A 11 -30.24 1.26 -40.62
CA LEU A 11 -29.28 0.61 -39.70
C LEU A 11 -28.48 1.61 -38.85
N VAL A 12 -28.17 2.79 -39.38
CA VAL A 12 -27.47 3.85 -38.63
C VAL A 12 -28.39 4.48 -37.59
N LEU A 13 -29.66 4.73 -37.92
CA LEU A 13 -30.62 5.30 -36.97
C LEU A 13 -31.00 4.32 -35.86
N ALA A 14 -31.10 3.02 -36.14
CA ALA A 14 -31.36 2.00 -35.12
C ALA A 14 -30.25 1.93 -34.05
N ASN A 15 -28.97 2.08 -34.45
CA ASN A 15 -27.84 2.06 -33.51
C ASN A 15 -27.77 3.31 -32.61
N ILE A 16 -28.11 4.48 -33.15
CA ILE A 16 -28.09 5.74 -32.38
C ILE A 16 -29.17 5.72 -31.31
N VAL A 17 -30.39 5.24 -31.63
CA VAL A 17 -31.51 5.18 -30.66
C VAL A 17 -31.22 4.19 -29.53
N THR A 18 -30.59 3.04 -29.82
CA THR A 18 -30.19 2.09 -28.76
C THR A 18 -29.08 2.65 -27.85
N ALA A 19 -28.17 3.47 -28.39
CA ALA A 19 -27.09 4.05 -27.61
C ALA A 19 -27.53 5.23 -26.71
N THR A 20 -28.57 5.98 -27.10
CA THR A 20 -29.01 7.16 -26.34
C THR A 20 -30.12 6.89 -25.33
N PHE A 21 -30.96 5.86 -25.53
CA PHE A 21 -32.12 5.61 -24.66
C PHE A 21 -31.91 4.53 -23.59
N PHE A 22 -30.85 3.72 -23.66
CA PHE A 22 -30.50 2.73 -22.63
C PHE A 22 -29.38 3.19 -21.69
N TRP A 23 -29.10 4.49 -21.65
CA TRP A 23 -28.28 5.06 -20.60
C TRP A 23 -29.12 5.19 -19.33
N SER A 24 -29.29 4.07 -18.60
CA SER A 24 -29.74 4.15 -17.22
C SER A 24 -28.73 5.02 -16.46
N PRO A 25 -29.16 6.09 -15.77
CA PRO A 25 -28.26 6.80 -14.88
C PRO A 25 -27.71 5.77 -13.91
N ALA A 26 -26.38 5.70 -13.78
CA ALA A 26 -25.75 4.87 -12.77
C ALA A 26 -26.44 5.20 -11.45
N ALA A 27 -27.10 4.21 -10.85
CA ALA A 27 -27.85 4.39 -9.62
C ALA A 27 -26.91 5.10 -8.63
N THR A 28 -27.31 6.30 -8.18
CA THR A 28 -26.56 7.04 -7.18
C THR A 28 -26.37 6.10 -6.01
N PRO A 29 -25.12 5.77 -5.60
CA PRO A 29 -24.91 4.87 -4.48
C PRO A 29 -25.64 5.48 -3.29
N GLY A 30 -26.66 4.76 -2.80
CA GLY A 30 -27.39 5.16 -1.61
C GLY A 30 -26.42 5.32 -0.44
N PRO A 31 -26.81 6.04 0.62
CA PRO A 31 -25.98 6.17 1.81
C PRO A 31 -25.57 4.78 2.30
N ALA A 32 -24.26 4.57 2.48
CA ALA A 32 -23.73 3.30 2.94
C ALA A 32 -24.41 2.94 4.27
N LYS A 33 -24.98 1.74 4.35
CA LYS A 33 -25.61 1.28 5.60
C LYS A 33 -24.53 1.21 6.69
N PRO A 34 -24.82 1.66 7.92
CA PRO A 34 -23.86 1.60 9.01
C PRO A 34 -23.48 0.14 9.29
N ILE A 35 -22.18 -0.13 9.41
CA ILE A 35 -21.64 -1.44 9.79
C ILE A 35 -21.88 -1.64 11.29
N VAL A 36 -22.63 -2.67 11.66
CA VAL A 36 -22.90 -2.99 13.08
C VAL A 36 -22.03 -4.18 13.51
N ASN A 37 -21.15 -3.95 14.48
CA ASN A 37 -20.29 -4.95 15.10
C ASN A 37 -20.04 -4.65 16.59
N SER A 38 -19.23 -5.47 17.27
CA SER A 38 -18.93 -5.32 18.70
C SER A 38 -18.31 -3.96 19.06
N ALA A 39 -17.49 -3.37 18.19
CA ALA A 39 -16.94 -2.03 18.43
C ALA A 39 -18.03 -0.97 18.41
N THR A 40 -18.92 -0.99 17.41
CA THR A 40 -20.05 -0.05 17.36
C THR A 40 -21.05 -0.23 18.50
N GLN A 41 -21.22 -1.45 19.01
CA GLN A 41 -22.04 -1.72 20.21
C GLN A 41 -21.43 -1.11 21.48
N GLN A 42 -20.12 -0.90 21.49
CA GLN A 42 -19.38 -0.23 22.56
C GLN A 42 -19.20 1.28 22.31
N GLY A 43 -19.85 1.84 21.29
CA GLY A 43 -19.73 3.26 20.91
C GLY A 43 -18.40 3.63 20.26
N GLN A 44 -17.64 2.64 19.78
CA GLN A 44 -16.40 2.86 19.04
C GLN A 44 -16.65 2.84 17.53
N ASP A 45 -15.68 3.34 16.77
CA ASP A 45 -15.69 3.22 15.31
C ASP A 45 -15.67 1.75 14.87
N SER A 46 -16.40 1.44 13.79
CA SER A 46 -16.58 0.06 13.33
C SER A 46 -15.27 -0.69 13.01
N TRP A 47 -14.19 0.01 12.63
CA TRP A 47 -12.89 -0.61 12.36
C TRP A 47 -12.10 -0.99 13.62
N MET A 48 -12.49 -0.52 14.80
CA MET A 48 -11.78 -0.77 16.06
C MET A 48 -11.93 -2.21 16.57
N VAL A 49 -12.86 -2.98 16.00
CA VAL A 49 -13.10 -4.40 16.36
C VAL A 49 -11.85 -5.27 16.27
N ASN A 50 -10.95 -4.95 15.33
CA ASN A 50 -9.74 -5.72 15.09
C ASN A 50 -8.49 -5.12 15.74
N GLU A 51 -8.61 -3.96 16.39
CA GLU A 51 -7.44 -3.19 16.82
C GLU A 51 -6.62 -3.93 17.89
N GLN A 52 -7.28 -4.71 18.75
CA GLN A 52 -6.63 -5.59 19.73
C GLN A 52 -5.67 -6.62 19.09
N TYR A 53 -5.89 -6.99 17.83
CA TYR A 53 -5.02 -7.92 17.09
C TYR A 53 -4.00 -7.17 16.23
N GLN A 54 -4.40 -6.03 15.66
CA GLN A 54 -3.55 -5.25 14.76
C GLN A 54 -2.44 -4.52 15.51
N ALA A 55 -2.72 -3.94 16.69
CA ALA A 55 -1.69 -3.22 17.43
C ALA A 55 -0.49 -4.09 17.81
N PRO A 56 -0.65 -5.28 18.43
CA PRO A 56 0.49 -6.17 18.71
C PRO A 56 1.23 -6.63 17.45
N HIS A 57 0.51 -6.87 16.36
CA HIS A 57 1.14 -7.27 15.09
C HIS A 57 2.02 -6.17 14.49
N ARG A 58 1.59 -4.91 14.58
CA ARG A 58 2.42 -3.76 14.19
C ARG A 58 3.66 -3.64 15.07
N GLU A 59 3.53 -3.80 16.39
CA GLU A 59 4.66 -3.79 17.32
C GLU A 59 5.69 -4.89 17.01
N LEU A 60 5.21 -6.12 16.74
CA LEU A 60 6.10 -7.22 16.34
C LEU A 60 6.81 -6.92 15.03
N THR A 61 6.11 -6.33 14.06
CA THR A 61 6.69 -5.93 12.77
C THR A 61 7.77 -4.87 12.94
N ARG A 62 7.53 -3.85 13.79
CA ARG A 62 8.52 -2.82 14.13
C ARG A 62 9.75 -3.40 14.80
N LYS A 63 9.53 -4.26 15.80
CA LYS A 63 10.61 -4.92 16.53
C LYS A 63 11.50 -5.71 15.58
N ALA A 64 10.90 -6.55 14.72
CA ALA A 64 11.65 -7.31 13.72
C ALA A 64 12.40 -6.42 12.72
N ALA A 65 11.80 -5.30 12.31
CA ALA A 65 12.44 -4.33 11.42
C ALA A 65 13.67 -3.68 12.08
N LEU A 66 13.51 -3.19 13.31
CA LEU A 66 14.60 -2.61 14.09
C LEU A 66 15.71 -3.63 14.37
N GLU A 67 15.37 -4.85 14.80
CA GLU A 67 16.34 -5.91 15.08
C GLU A 67 17.20 -6.26 13.85
N ALA A 68 16.62 -6.26 12.65
CA ALA A 68 17.36 -6.50 11.42
C ALA A 68 18.21 -5.30 10.99
N LEU A 69 17.67 -4.08 11.11
CA LEU A 69 18.35 -2.84 10.68
C LEU A 69 19.45 -2.38 11.65
N ASP A 70 19.35 -2.74 12.93
CA ASP A 70 20.35 -2.43 13.96
C ASP A 70 21.53 -3.43 13.97
N GLN A 71 21.52 -4.46 13.11
CA GLN A 71 22.66 -5.38 13.00
C GLN A 71 23.92 -4.62 12.53
N PRO A 72 25.13 -5.09 12.90
CA PRO A 72 26.36 -4.54 12.34
C PRO A 72 26.30 -4.57 10.81
N TRP A 73 26.63 -3.46 10.15
CA TRP A 73 26.39 -3.39 8.71
C TRP A 73 27.13 -4.45 7.89
N SER A 74 28.30 -4.91 8.34
CA SER A 74 29.03 -6.02 7.71
C SER A 74 28.23 -7.31 7.65
N SER A 75 27.27 -7.51 8.57
CA SER A 75 26.37 -8.66 8.54
C SER A 75 25.48 -8.68 7.29
N HIS A 76 25.20 -7.53 6.69
CA HIS A 76 24.41 -7.44 5.45
C HIS A 76 25.20 -7.83 4.21
N CYS A 77 26.52 -8.01 4.30
CA CYS A 77 27.33 -8.39 3.15
C CYS A 77 27.39 -9.91 2.89
N THR A 78 26.87 -10.74 3.80
CA THR A 78 26.66 -12.16 3.51
C THR A 78 25.38 -12.35 2.71
N ALA A 79 25.27 -13.44 1.95
CA ALA A 79 24.07 -13.73 1.16
C ALA A 79 22.81 -13.81 2.05
N GLU A 80 22.92 -14.47 3.20
CA GLU A 80 21.81 -14.64 4.14
C GLU A 80 21.44 -13.33 4.85
N GLY A 81 22.43 -12.51 5.18
CA GLY A 81 22.22 -11.22 5.81
C GLY A 81 21.59 -10.20 4.87
N HIS A 82 22.03 -10.20 3.61
CA HIS A 82 21.44 -9.40 2.55
C HIS A 82 19.99 -9.81 2.26
N GLU A 83 19.72 -11.11 2.10
CA GLU A 83 18.36 -11.61 1.89
C GLU A 83 17.44 -11.23 3.05
N ARG A 84 17.93 -11.37 4.29
CA ARG A 84 17.18 -10.96 5.49
C ARG A 84 16.87 -9.47 5.47
N LEU A 85 17.83 -8.63 5.11
CA LEU A 85 17.63 -7.18 5.00
C LEU A 85 16.51 -6.85 3.99
N ILE A 86 16.60 -7.38 2.77
CA ILE A 86 15.59 -7.17 1.72
C ILE A 86 14.21 -7.64 2.18
N ARG A 87 14.13 -8.86 2.73
CA ARG A 87 12.87 -9.44 3.21
C ARG A 87 12.23 -8.61 4.32
N THR A 88 13.04 -8.09 5.24
CA THR A 88 12.54 -7.23 6.31
C THR A 88 11.98 -5.92 5.79
N ILE A 89 12.67 -5.27 4.85
CA ILE A 89 12.20 -4.03 4.22
C ILE A 89 10.88 -4.27 3.49
N ASP A 90 10.83 -5.33 2.67
CA ASP A 90 9.62 -5.72 1.95
C ASP A 90 8.45 -5.99 2.89
N TYR A 91 8.69 -6.77 3.96
CA TYR A 91 7.64 -7.13 4.91
C TYR A 91 7.11 -5.91 5.66
N TYR A 92 7.98 -5.00 6.11
CA TYR A 92 7.57 -3.78 6.80
C TYR A 92 6.60 -2.94 5.95
N TYR A 93 6.99 -2.62 4.70
CA TYR A 93 6.14 -1.84 3.81
C TYR A 93 4.88 -2.59 3.37
N GLN A 94 4.96 -3.91 3.17
CA GLN A 94 3.79 -4.74 2.87
C GLN A 94 2.75 -4.68 4.00
N GLN A 95 3.16 -4.79 5.27
CA GLN A 95 2.22 -4.73 6.40
C GLN A 95 1.55 -3.35 6.47
N ARG A 96 2.32 -2.28 6.24
CA ARG A 96 1.81 -0.91 6.20
C ARG A 96 0.79 -0.68 5.09
N SER A 97 1.11 -1.08 3.85
CA SER A 97 0.23 -0.91 2.69
C SER A 97 -1.03 -1.78 2.81
N ALA A 98 -0.88 -3.03 3.22
CA ALA A 98 -1.99 -3.99 3.36
C ALA A 98 -3.01 -3.54 4.40
N LEU A 99 -2.57 -2.98 5.54
CA LEU A 99 -3.50 -2.49 6.57
C LEU A 99 -4.30 -1.30 6.05
N ALA A 100 -3.64 -0.31 5.43
CA ALA A 100 -4.30 0.87 4.88
C ALA A 100 -5.31 0.49 3.78
N TRP A 101 -4.93 -0.44 2.89
CA TRP A 101 -5.81 -0.95 1.85
C TRP A 101 -7.02 -1.70 2.43
N SER A 102 -6.78 -2.62 3.36
CA SER A 102 -7.83 -3.44 3.96
C SER A 102 -8.85 -2.60 4.74
N TYR A 103 -8.37 -1.65 5.54
CA TYR A 103 -9.22 -0.74 6.31
C TYR A 103 -10.00 0.19 5.37
N GLY A 104 -9.34 0.77 4.36
CA GLY A 104 -10.01 1.61 3.37
C GLY A 104 -11.08 0.88 2.58
N ARG A 105 -10.80 -0.34 2.15
CA ARG A 105 -11.75 -1.17 1.39
C ARG A 105 -12.96 -1.60 2.23
N THR A 106 -12.75 -1.89 3.51
CA THR A 106 -13.79 -2.48 4.38
C THR A 106 -14.64 -1.42 5.08
N TYR A 107 -13.99 -0.36 5.55
CA TYR A 107 -14.61 0.63 6.46
C TYR A 107 -14.57 2.07 5.92
N GLY A 108 -13.95 2.30 4.76
CA GLY A 108 -13.92 3.61 4.10
C GLY A 108 -12.70 4.47 4.47
N GLU A 109 -12.73 5.72 3.98
CA GLU A 109 -11.55 6.62 3.97
C GLU A 109 -11.08 7.05 5.37
N GLU A 110 -11.98 7.13 6.36
CA GLU A 110 -11.58 7.46 7.74
C GLU A 110 -10.76 6.33 8.36
N ALA A 111 -11.19 5.08 8.18
CA ALA A 111 -10.44 3.91 8.64
C ALA A 111 -9.10 3.78 7.90
N ARG A 112 -9.04 4.10 6.60
CA ARG A 112 -7.78 4.17 5.85
C ARG A 112 -6.82 5.17 6.48
N ARG A 113 -7.29 6.39 6.77
CA ARG A 113 -6.48 7.44 7.40
C ARG A 113 -6.00 7.04 8.79
N TYR A 114 -6.86 6.39 9.58
CA TYR A 114 -6.46 5.77 10.85
C TYR A 114 -5.33 4.77 10.66
N ALA A 115 -5.48 3.81 9.74
CA ALA A 115 -4.48 2.79 9.47
C ALA A 115 -3.14 3.38 9.01
N ILE A 116 -3.15 4.44 8.18
CA ILE A 116 -1.92 5.15 7.80
C ILE A 116 -1.26 5.80 9.01
N LYS A 117 -2.03 6.51 9.85
CA LYS A 117 -1.53 7.16 11.08
C LYS A 117 -1.00 6.16 12.10
N ALA A 118 -1.52 4.94 12.11
CA ALA A 118 -1.04 3.88 12.98
C ALA A 118 0.40 3.43 12.66
N TRP A 119 0.97 3.85 11.52
CA TRP A 119 2.35 3.63 11.07
C TRP A 119 3.19 4.92 11.02
N THR A 120 2.85 5.92 11.83
CA THR A 120 3.64 7.16 11.96
C THR A 120 4.11 7.37 13.40
N THR A 121 4.67 6.34 14.02
CA THR A 121 5.24 6.41 15.37
C THR A 121 6.71 6.83 15.34
N THR A 122 7.30 7.08 16.51
CA THR A 122 8.74 7.33 16.65
C THR A 122 9.58 6.17 16.09
N ASP A 123 9.13 4.93 16.31
CA ASP A 123 9.84 3.75 15.80
C ASP A 123 9.74 3.64 14.28
N ASP A 124 8.60 4.00 13.69
CA ASP A 124 8.44 4.04 12.23
C ASP A 124 9.41 5.06 11.61
N ASN A 125 9.51 6.26 12.20
CA ASN A 125 10.48 7.27 11.77
C ASN A 125 11.94 6.77 11.90
N ARG A 126 12.25 6.03 12.98
CA ARG A 126 13.59 5.43 13.17
C ARG A 126 13.87 4.37 12.11
N ILE A 127 12.91 3.51 11.81
CA ILE A 127 13.01 2.46 10.79
C ILE A 127 13.25 3.10 9.42
N GLU A 128 12.46 4.09 9.02
CA GLU A 128 12.60 4.78 7.74
C GLU A 128 13.98 5.48 7.60
N ARG A 129 14.47 6.10 8.68
CA ARG A 129 15.82 6.67 8.73
C ARG A 129 16.90 5.60 8.53
N LEU A 130 16.83 4.49 9.26
CA LEU A 130 17.79 3.38 9.15
C LEU A 130 17.77 2.77 7.75
N MET A 131 16.60 2.55 7.14
CA MET A 131 16.49 2.08 5.77
C MET A 131 17.15 3.03 4.77
N SER A 132 16.96 4.35 4.96
CA SER A 132 17.56 5.38 4.12
C SER A 132 19.08 5.43 4.25
N GLU A 133 19.60 5.30 5.48
CA GLU A 133 21.04 5.22 5.76
C GLU A 133 21.67 3.96 5.15
N THR A 134 21.01 2.82 5.30
CA THR A 134 21.45 1.54 4.74
C THR A 134 21.44 1.56 3.20
N TYR A 135 20.41 2.19 2.60
CA TYR A 135 20.38 2.47 1.15
C TYR A 135 21.51 3.41 0.72
N GLY A 136 21.69 4.55 1.39
CA GLY A 136 22.72 5.53 1.07
C GLY A 136 24.14 4.97 1.19
N ARG A 137 24.34 3.94 2.02
CA ARG A 137 25.61 3.20 2.12
C ARG A 137 25.79 2.12 1.06
N GLY A 138 24.77 1.83 0.25
CA GLY A 138 24.83 0.87 -0.85
C GLY A 138 24.77 -0.59 -0.40
N TYR A 139 24.15 -0.88 0.75
CA TYR A 139 23.91 -2.27 1.18
C TYR A 139 22.76 -2.93 0.41
N PHE A 140 21.91 -2.17 -0.27
CA PHE A 140 20.91 -2.67 -1.20
C PHE A 140 20.53 -1.59 -2.22
N THR A 141 19.78 -1.98 -3.24
CA THR A 141 19.25 -1.13 -4.30
C THR A 141 17.73 -1.20 -4.34
N LEU A 142 17.07 -0.15 -4.83
CA LEU A 142 15.61 -0.13 -4.98
C LEU A 142 15.08 -1.23 -5.93
N GLY A 143 15.92 -1.71 -6.86
CA GLY A 143 15.56 -2.77 -7.81
C GLY A 143 15.37 -4.13 -7.16
N GLU A 144 15.96 -4.35 -5.99
CA GLU A 144 15.87 -5.61 -5.22
C GLU A 144 14.58 -5.70 -4.40
N LEU A 145 13.91 -4.58 -4.17
CA LEU A 145 12.68 -4.51 -3.39
C LEU A 145 11.46 -4.83 -4.24
N LYS A 146 10.40 -5.34 -3.60
CA LYS A 146 9.06 -5.45 -4.21
C LYS A 146 8.44 -4.08 -4.45
N ALA A 147 7.42 -4.03 -5.33
CA ALA A 147 6.80 -2.79 -5.77
C ALA A 147 6.37 -1.87 -4.61
N ASP A 148 5.64 -2.39 -3.62
CA ASP A 148 5.17 -1.60 -2.47
C ASP A 148 6.31 -0.95 -1.68
N ALA A 149 7.36 -1.73 -1.39
CA ALA A 149 8.53 -1.25 -0.66
C ALA A 149 9.38 -0.29 -1.49
N ARG A 150 9.56 -0.60 -2.78
CA ARG A 150 10.27 0.23 -3.74
C ARG A 150 9.60 1.60 -3.87
N ASP A 151 8.28 1.64 -4.07
CA ASP A 151 7.54 2.88 -4.26
C ASP A 151 7.56 3.74 -2.99
N ALA A 152 7.39 3.13 -1.82
CA ALA A 152 7.43 3.84 -0.56
C ALA A 152 8.84 4.38 -0.27
N LEU A 153 9.87 3.53 -0.37
CA LEU A 153 11.24 3.93 -0.05
C LEU A 153 11.80 4.89 -1.09
N SER A 154 11.46 4.78 -2.38
CA SER A 154 11.96 5.68 -3.44
C SER A 154 11.68 7.15 -3.15
N ARG A 155 10.52 7.46 -2.57
CA ARG A 155 10.15 8.82 -2.14
C ARG A 155 10.99 9.27 -0.94
N GLN A 156 11.23 8.35 -0.01
CA GLN A 156 12.02 8.63 1.19
C GLN A 156 13.50 8.87 0.88
N VAL A 157 14.05 8.14 -0.09
CA VAL A 157 15.46 8.26 -0.49
C VAL A 157 15.68 9.21 -1.66
N GLU A 158 14.66 10.01 -2.03
CA GLU A 158 14.80 11.01 -3.07
C GLU A 158 15.91 12.01 -2.68
N GLY A 159 16.92 12.12 -3.54
CA GLY A 159 18.10 12.96 -3.28
C GLY A 159 19.20 12.33 -2.42
N VAL A 160 18.99 11.11 -1.87
CA VAL A 160 20.04 10.37 -1.18
C VAL A 160 21.03 9.79 -2.20
N ARG A 161 22.30 10.18 -2.10
CA ARG A 161 23.38 9.65 -2.94
C ARG A 161 23.97 8.40 -2.31
N VAL A 162 24.10 7.33 -3.10
CA VAL A 162 24.81 6.12 -2.69
C VAL A 162 26.31 6.41 -2.63
N SER A 163 26.91 6.34 -1.45
CA SER A 163 28.30 6.77 -1.20
C SER A 163 29.34 5.65 -1.25
N ALA A 164 28.92 4.38 -1.16
CA ALA A 164 29.82 3.24 -1.10
C ALA A 164 29.21 1.97 -1.69
N ARG A 165 30.05 0.97 -1.99
CA ARG A 165 29.68 -0.43 -2.27
C ARG A 165 30.39 -1.34 -1.28
N PRO A 166 29.93 -1.39 -0.02
CA PRO A 166 30.66 -1.98 1.10
C PRO A 166 30.84 -3.50 0.98
N CYS A 167 30.00 -4.17 0.19
CA CYS A 167 30.03 -5.61 -0.01
C CYS A 167 30.76 -6.04 -1.30
N ALA A 168 31.43 -5.11 -1.99
CA ALA A 168 32.28 -5.42 -3.13
C ALA A 168 33.71 -5.74 -2.65
N SER A 169 33.88 -6.97 -2.17
CA SER A 169 35.18 -7.58 -1.83
C SER A 169 35.31 -8.91 -2.55
#